data_AF-R4KS23-F1
#
_entry.id   AF-R4KS23-F1
#
_cell.length_a   1.000
_cell.length_b   1.000
_cell.length_c   1.000
_cell.angle_alpha   90.00
_cell.angle_beta   90.00
_cell.angle_gamma   90.00
#
_symmetry.space_group_name_H-M   'P 1'
#
loop_
_entity.id
_entity.type
_entity.pdbx_description
1 polymer ?
#
loop_
_entity_poly.entity_id
_entity_poly.type
_entity_poly.pdbx_seq_one_letter_code
_entity_poly.pdbx_strand_id
1 'polypeptide(L)'
;MNLLPHTTYQINAQTKKGTAEGPARIVFTFHDINGNKLLQYYDIRHTHAGTGWEDIAQQYIAIPDKAAITKIHLLTNDPKGYHCFDNIVIIRNSAIGDRKNMQVDQNELLTNGDFELGLFGWIGESSLINEEENNKFLRNGYNWSLYQQLEVEPEKTYVIRAKTRTPDNQVPTRIKVIFLDDQGLRIPEFYNIVRFHTNNEWNDVTEVIRIPAGIHQARIYLLANDDSSSVACDFDDISMKLATDEELKDLTQTQTENSRGYLDNHTEYVVKAGDTASAIAEQFGVNLDTLIDENNIIDPNRLEVGQILYIPVN
;
A
#
# COMPACT_ATOMS: atom_id res chain seq x y z
N MET A 1 -0.07 -23.29 -14.77
CA MET A 1 0.17 -22.74 -16.12
C MET A 1 1.51 -22.03 -16.10
N ASN A 2 2.27 -22.09 -17.19
CA ASN A 2 3.56 -21.41 -17.29
C ASN A 2 3.31 -20.06 -17.96
N LEU A 3 3.04 -19.05 -17.13
CA LEU A 3 3.03 -17.66 -17.59
C LEU A 3 4.48 -17.16 -17.56
N LEU A 4 4.84 -16.30 -18.50
CA LEU A 4 6.21 -15.82 -18.62
C LEU A 4 6.55 -14.93 -17.40
N PRO A 5 7.69 -15.16 -16.72
CA PRO A 5 8.19 -14.22 -15.72
C PRO A 5 8.31 -12.80 -16.28
N HIS A 6 8.25 -11.79 -15.40
CA HIS A 6 8.32 -10.38 -15.76
C HIS A 6 7.31 -9.93 -16.82
N THR A 7 6.23 -10.68 -17.00
CA THR A 7 5.23 -10.38 -18.03
C THR A 7 3.92 -10.04 -17.36
N THR A 8 3.28 -8.99 -17.87
CA THR A 8 1.95 -8.59 -17.43
C THR A 8 0.87 -9.32 -18.21
N TYR A 9 -0.15 -9.79 -17.50
CA TYR A 9 -1.33 -10.39 -18.08
C TYR A 9 -2.57 -9.61 -17.65
N GLN A 10 -3.44 -9.33 -18.62
CA GLN A 10 -4.80 -8.88 -18.38
C GLN A 10 -5.68 -10.08 -18.10
N ILE A 11 -6.51 -9.97 -17.06
CA ILE A 11 -7.44 -11.00 -16.61
C ILE A 11 -8.86 -10.45 -16.76
N ASN A 12 -9.69 -11.20 -17.49
CA ASN A 12 -11.14 -11.00 -17.55
C ASN A 12 -11.81 -12.29 -17.10
N ALA A 13 -12.94 -12.18 -16.41
CA ALA A 13 -13.70 -13.33 -15.95
C ALA A 13 -15.15 -12.94 -15.70
N GLN A 14 -16.05 -13.93 -15.76
CA GLN A 14 -17.42 -13.80 -15.30
C GLN A 14 -17.64 -14.69 -14.09
N THR A 15 -18.51 -14.24 -13.19
CA THR A 15 -18.93 -15.03 -12.05
C THR A 15 -20.43 -14.91 -11.83
N LYS A 16 -21.04 -15.95 -11.24
CA LYS A 16 -22.44 -15.94 -10.84
C LYS A 16 -22.57 -16.39 -9.40
N LYS A 17 -23.40 -15.68 -8.63
CA LYS A 17 -23.66 -15.99 -7.22
C LYS A 17 -24.16 -17.44 -7.10
N GLY A 18 -23.51 -18.21 -6.24
CA GLY A 18 -23.94 -19.55 -5.88
C GLY A 18 -24.53 -19.57 -4.48
N THR A 19 -24.10 -20.53 -3.68
CA THR A 19 -24.62 -20.76 -2.31
C THR A 19 -23.76 -20.14 -1.22
N ALA A 20 -22.58 -19.63 -1.56
CA ALA A 20 -21.74 -18.90 -0.62
C ALA A 20 -22.25 -17.45 -0.46
N GLU A 21 -22.12 -16.94 0.76
CA GLU A 21 -22.47 -15.58 1.17
C GLU A 21 -21.31 -14.61 0.95
N GLY A 22 -20.07 -15.06 1.17
CA GLY A 22 -18.86 -14.29 0.95
C GLY A 22 -18.56 -14.06 -0.54
N PRO A 23 -17.51 -13.25 -0.86
CA PRO A 23 -17.17 -12.95 -2.24
C PRO A 23 -16.62 -14.17 -3.00
N ALA A 24 -16.84 -14.18 -4.31
CA ALA A 24 -16.11 -15.05 -5.24
C ALA A 24 -14.66 -14.58 -5.34
N ARG A 25 -13.71 -15.52 -5.47
CA ARG A 25 -12.27 -15.23 -5.47
C ARG A 25 -11.55 -15.93 -6.61
N ILE A 26 -10.70 -15.20 -7.34
CA ILE A 26 -9.72 -15.74 -8.29
C ILE A 26 -8.33 -15.44 -7.74
N VAL A 27 -7.69 -16.49 -7.22
CA VAL A 27 -6.38 -16.38 -6.56
C VAL A 27 -5.27 -16.88 -7.46
N PHE A 28 -4.28 -16.04 -7.73
CA PHE A 28 -3.05 -16.39 -8.44
C PHE A 28 -1.93 -16.56 -7.43
N THR A 29 -1.34 -17.74 -7.38
CA THR A 29 -0.13 -18.00 -6.59
C THR A 29 1.02 -18.39 -7.50
N PHE A 30 2.22 -17.92 -7.16
CA PHE A 30 3.41 -18.16 -7.95
C PHE A 30 4.36 -19.07 -7.18
N HIS A 31 5.08 -19.92 -7.91
CA HIS A 31 6.07 -20.82 -7.34
C HIS A 31 7.37 -20.74 -8.14
N ASP A 32 8.50 -20.84 -7.45
CA ASP A 32 9.83 -20.90 -8.07
C ASP A 32 10.06 -22.22 -8.82
N ILE A 33 11.24 -22.35 -9.44
CA ILE A 33 11.64 -23.55 -10.19
C ILE A 33 11.75 -24.81 -9.30
N ASN A 34 11.91 -24.62 -7.99
CA ASN A 34 11.97 -25.69 -6.99
C ASN A 34 10.58 -26.03 -6.41
N GLY A 35 9.54 -25.30 -6.80
CA GLY A 35 8.17 -25.46 -6.31
C GLY A 35 7.85 -24.67 -5.03
N ASN A 36 8.78 -23.90 -4.49
CA ASN A 36 8.54 -23.05 -3.33
C ASN A 36 7.57 -21.93 -3.70
N LYS A 37 6.58 -21.65 -2.85
CA LYS A 37 5.63 -20.56 -3.09
C LYS A 37 6.36 -19.22 -2.94
N LEU A 38 6.22 -18.35 -3.93
CA LEU A 38 6.68 -16.98 -3.87
C LEU A 38 5.74 -16.12 -3.02
N LEU A 39 6.27 -15.04 -2.47
CA LEU A 39 5.53 -14.14 -1.57
C LEU A 39 4.42 -13.39 -2.30
N GLN A 40 4.68 -12.91 -3.51
CA GLN A 40 3.67 -12.25 -4.33
C GLN A 40 2.55 -13.23 -4.69
N TYR A 41 1.31 -12.76 -4.60
CA TYR A 41 0.11 -13.46 -5.05
C TYR A 41 -0.96 -12.42 -5.36
N TYR A 42 -1.98 -12.79 -6.14
CA TYR A 42 -3.15 -11.94 -6.35
C TYR A 42 -4.38 -12.66 -5.80
N ASP A 43 -5.28 -11.92 -5.16
CA ASP A 43 -6.56 -12.41 -4.65
C ASP A 43 -7.65 -11.47 -5.13
N ILE A 44 -8.06 -11.68 -6.38
CA ILE A 44 -9.13 -10.89 -7.01
C ILE A 44 -10.43 -11.38 -6.41
N ARG A 45 -11.24 -10.50 -5.82
CA ARG A 45 -12.55 -10.90 -5.32
C ARG A 45 -13.67 -10.07 -5.93
N HIS A 46 -14.87 -10.64 -5.90
CA HIS A 46 -16.07 -10.06 -6.49
C HIS A 46 -17.27 -10.37 -5.59
N THR A 47 -17.95 -9.33 -5.14
CA THR A 47 -19.19 -9.44 -4.37
C THR A 47 -20.38 -9.23 -5.30
N HIS A 48 -21.20 -10.26 -5.49
CA HIS A 48 -22.35 -10.18 -6.40
C HIS A 48 -23.43 -9.24 -5.88
N ALA A 49 -23.90 -8.32 -6.73
CA ALA A 49 -25.05 -7.47 -6.43
C ALA A 49 -26.38 -8.21 -6.68
N GLY A 50 -26.38 -9.17 -7.61
CA GLY A 50 -27.54 -9.96 -8.00
C GLY A 50 -27.29 -11.47 -7.97
N THR A 51 -28.20 -12.20 -8.60
CA THR A 51 -28.15 -13.66 -8.74
C THR A 51 -27.79 -14.12 -10.16
N GLY A 52 -27.58 -13.16 -11.07
CA GLY A 52 -27.20 -13.39 -12.46
C GLY A 52 -25.69 -13.57 -12.65
N TRP A 53 -25.28 -13.74 -13.91
CA TRP A 53 -23.87 -13.61 -14.30
C TRP A 53 -23.46 -12.14 -14.24
N GLU A 54 -22.30 -11.88 -13.68
CA GLU A 54 -21.69 -10.56 -13.54
C GLU A 54 -20.24 -10.64 -14.05
N ASP A 55 -19.79 -9.57 -14.70
CA ASP A 55 -18.39 -9.43 -15.08
C ASP A 55 -17.56 -9.07 -13.85
N ILE A 56 -16.43 -9.77 -13.67
CA ILE A 56 -15.39 -9.34 -12.73
C ILE A 56 -14.66 -8.18 -13.38
N ALA A 57 -14.50 -7.08 -12.65
CA ALA A 57 -13.76 -5.92 -13.11
C ALA A 57 -12.39 -6.34 -13.63
N GLN A 58 -12.01 -5.85 -14.81
CA GLN A 58 -10.76 -6.22 -15.47
C GLN A 58 -9.56 -6.01 -14.54
N GLN A 59 -8.71 -7.03 -14.43
CA GLN A 59 -7.53 -7.01 -13.57
C GLN A 59 -6.25 -7.14 -14.39
N TYR A 60 -5.14 -6.69 -13.82
CA TYR A 60 -3.80 -6.93 -14.36
C TYR A 60 -2.93 -7.60 -13.31
N ILE A 61 -2.23 -8.66 -13.70
CA ILE A 61 -1.28 -9.36 -12.83
C ILE A 61 0.11 -9.32 -13.44
N ALA A 62 1.12 -9.05 -12.62
CA ALA A 62 2.53 -9.20 -12.96
C ALA A 62 2.97 -10.62 -12.54
N ILE A 63 3.69 -11.31 -13.42
CA ILE A 63 4.30 -12.58 -13.03
C ILE A 63 5.68 -12.27 -12.40
N PRO A 64 5.93 -12.69 -11.15
CA PRO A 64 7.20 -12.41 -10.48
C PRO A 64 8.38 -13.00 -11.25
N ASP A 65 9.54 -12.36 -11.13
CA ASP A 65 10.80 -12.70 -11.80
C ASP A 65 11.20 -14.17 -11.62
N LYS A 66 11.05 -14.66 -10.38
CA LYS A 66 11.42 -16.02 -9.99
C LYS A 66 10.31 -17.04 -10.25
N ALA A 67 9.15 -16.63 -10.78
CA ALA A 67 8.00 -17.52 -10.92
C ALA A 67 8.18 -18.48 -12.09
N ALA A 68 8.32 -19.77 -11.80
CA ALA A 68 8.31 -20.82 -12.81
C ALA A 68 6.90 -21.38 -13.06
N ILE A 69 6.06 -21.39 -12.02
CA ILE A 69 4.71 -21.97 -12.08
C ILE A 69 3.69 -20.99 -11.51
N THR A 70 2.64 -20.70 -12.29
CA THR A 70 1.45 -20.00 -11.81
C THR A 70 0.32 -20.99 -11.56
N LYS A 71 -0.25 -20.96 -10.35
CA LYS A 71 -1.49 -21.68 -10.01
C LYS A 71 -2.63 -20.68 -9.84
N ILE A 72 -3.78 -21.05 -10.39
CA ILE A 72 -5.00 -20.26 -10.36
C ILE A 72 -6.02 -21.06 -9.55
N HIS A 73 -6.59 -20.45 -8.52
CA HIS A 73 -7.60 -21.05 -7.68
C HIS A 73 -8.89 -20.25 -7.77
N LEU A 74 -10.01 -20.94 -8.01
CA LEU A 74 -11.34 -20.36 -8.01
C LEU A 74 -12.00 -20.74 -6.70
N LEU A 75 -12.22 -19.75 -5.84
CA LEU A 75 -12.57 -19.96 -4.44
C LEU A 75 -13.78 -19.10 -4.06
N THR A 76 -14.31 -19.36 -2.87
CA THR A 76 -15.12 -18.42 -2.11
C THR A 76 -14.36 -18.10 -0.81
N ASN A 77 -14.71 -17.00 -0.14
CA ASN A 77 -14.18 -16.73 1.20
C ASN A 77 -14.78 -17.66 2.27
N ASP A 78 -15.90 -18.31 1.96
CA ASP A 78 -16.63 -19.12 2.92
C ASP A 78 -16.06 -20.54 3.05
N PRO A 79 -16.14 -21.16 4.23
CA PRO A 79 -15.66 -22.54 4.44
C PRO A 79 -16.51 -23.58 3.69
N LYS A 80 -17.73 -23.23 3.26
CA LYS A 80 -18.65 -24.07 2.50
C LYS A 80 -19.44 -23.20 1.52
N GLY A 81 -19.94 -23.83 0.45
CA GLY A 81 -20.65 -23.15 -0.62
C GLY A 81 -19.80 -23.02 -1.87
N TYR A 82 -20.34 -22.34 -2.88
CA TYR A 82 -19.66 -22.13 -4.15
C TYR A 82 -20.17 -20.86 -4.85
N HIS A 83 -19.39 -20.37 -5.80
CA HIS A 83 -19.85 -19.51 -6.90
C HIS A 83 -19.52 -20.19 -8.22
N CYS A 84 -20.20 -19.79 -9.28
CA CYS A 84 -19.85 -20.24 -10.63
C CYS A 84 -18.88 -19.24 -11.26
N PHE A 85 -17.98 -19.75 -12.11
CA PHE A 85 -17.04 -18.94 -12.87
C PHE A 85 -17.08 -19.38 -14.34
N ASP A 86 -16.98 -18.42 -15.24
CA ASP A 86 -16.93 -18.66 -16.68
C ASP A 86 -16.10 -17.57 -17.37
N ASN A 87 -15.75 -17.79 -18.64
CA ASN A 87 -15.06 -16.81 -19.48
C ASN A 87 -13.78 -16.25 -18.84
N ILE A 88 -13.01 -17.09 -18.13
CA ILE A 88 -11.72 -16.70 -17.57
C ILE A 88 -10.71 -16.63 -18.70
N VAL A 89 -10.33 -15.41 -19.07
CA VAL A 89 -9.38 -15.13 -20.14
C VAL A 89 -8.15 -14.44 -19.56
N ILE A 90 -6.98 -14.97 -19.92
CA ILE A 90 -5.68 -14.47 -19.51
C ILE A 90 -4.92 -14.07 -20.77
N ILE A 91 -4.81 -12.78 -21.01
CA ILE A 91 -4.22 -12.23 -22.23
C ILE A 91 -2.90 -11.60 -21.86
N ARG A 92 -1.81 -12.02 -22.52
CA ARG A 92 -0.53 -11.33 -22.40
C ARG A 92 -0.72 -9.90 -22.89
N ASN A 93 -0.51 -8.92 -22.01
CA ASN A 93 -0.65 -7.52 -22.39
C ASN A 93 0.70 -6.93 -22.79
N SER A 94 1.05 -7.06 -24.06
CA SER A 94 2.29 -6.48 -24.63
C SER A 94 2.32 -4.95 -24.58
N ALA A 95 1.15 -4.29 -24.47
CA ALA A 95 1.09 -2.83 -24.39
C ALA A 95 1.60 -2.28 -23.05
N ILE A 96 1.73 -3.12 -22.02
CA ILE A 96 2.28 -2.74 -20.71
C ILE A 96 3.75 -3.20 -20.61
N GLY A 97 4.05 -4.41 -21.09
CA GLY A 97 5.42 -4.96 -21.06
C GLY A 97 6.42 -4.31 -22.02
N ASP A 98 5.95 -3.67 -23.11
CA ASP A 98 6.83 -3.07 -24.14
C ASP A 98 6.81 -1.53 -24.17
N ARG A 99 5.89 -0.85 -23.44
CA ARG A 99 5.64 0.61 -23.60
C ARG A 99 6.35 1.56 -22.65
N LYS A 100 7.13 1.09 -21.70
CA LYS A 100 8.21 1.91 -21.18
C LYS A 100 9.44 1.01 -21.24
N ASN A 101 10.50 1.50 -21.88
CA ASN A 101 11.79 1.42 -21.23
C ASN A 101 11.57 2.07 -19.85
N MET A 102 10.97 1.34 -18.91
CA MET A 102 11.08 1.66 -17.51
C MET A 102 12.58 1.62 -17.35
N GLN A 103 13.22 2.79 -17.18
CA GLN A 103 14.41 2.79 -16.37
C GLN A 103 13.93 2.15 -15.08
N VAL A 104 14.14 0.84 -14.96
CA VAL A 104 13.87 0.10 -13.75
C VAL A 104 14.90 0.69 -12.82
N ASP A 105 14.49 1.75 -12.14
CA ASP A 105 15.22 2.20 -10.98
C ASP A 105 15.22 0.99 -10.06
N GLN A 106 16.35 0.29 -10.02
CA GLN A 106 16.47 -0.95 -9.27
C GLN A 106 16.27 -0.72 -7.77
N ASN A 107 16.24 0.54 -7.35
CA ASN A 107 15.97 0.95 -5.98
C ASN A 107 14.48 1.23 -5.72
N GLU A 108 13.62 1.28 -6.74
CA GLU A 108 12.17 1.44 -6.58
C GLU A 108 11.52 0.12 -6.17
N LEU A 109 10.88 0.11 -5.00
CA LEU A 109 10.14 -1.05 -4.52
C LEU A 109 8.71 -1.11 -5.06
N LEU A 110 8.10 0.03 -5.36
CA LEU A 110 6.71 0.08 -5.81
C LEU A 110 6.60 -0.11 -7.31
N THR A 111 5.61 -0.89 -7.71
CA THR A 111 5.25 -1.03 -9.11
C THR A 111 4.10 -0.10 -9.46
N ASN A 112 4.24 0.68 -10.55
CA ASN A 112 3.16 1.50 -11.12
C ASN A 112 2.48 2.39 -10.06
N GLY A 113 3.29 3.18 -9.36
CA GLY A 113 2.80 4.20 -8.45
C GLY A 113 2.28 5.46 -9.14
N ASP A 114 2.57 5.62 -10.44
CA ASP A 114 1.99 6.64 -11.34
C ASP A 114 0.62 6.23 -11.89
N PHE A 115 0.13 5.01 -11.59
CA PHE A 115 -1.17 4.48 -12.00
C PHE A 115 -1.52 4.53 -13.50
N GLU A 116 -0.57 4.87 -14.37
CA GLU A 116 -0.74 4.93 -15.82
C GLU A 116 -1.14 3.57 -16.42
N LEU A 117 -0.76 2.50 -15.73
CA LEU A 117 -1.10 1.10 -16.06
C LEU A 117 -2.28 0.59 -15.22
N GLY A 118 -3.10 1.50 -14.70
CA GLY A 118 -4.23 1.21 -13.83
C GLY A 118 -3.78 0.67 -12.48
N LEU A 119 -4.36 -0.44 -12.02
CA LEU A 119 -3.99 -1.11 -10.77
C LEU A 119 -2.85 -2.13 -10.94
N PHE A 120 -2.06 -2.06 -12.01
CA PHE A 120 -0.93 -2.97 -12.18
C PHE A 120 0.01 -2.93 -10.97
N GLY A 121 0.40 -4.11 -10.46
CA GLY A 121 1.20 -4.24 -9.23
C GLY A 121 0.40 -4.17 -7.93
N TRP A 122 -0.73 -3.47 -7.92
CA TRP A 122 -1.59 -3.29 -6.75
C TRP A 122 -2.63 -4.43 -6.63
N ILE A 123 -2.95 -4.80 -5.39
CA ILE A 123 -3.97 -5.80 -5.04
C ILE A 123 -5.12 -5.05 -4.37
N GLY A 124 -6.35 -5.13 -4.88
CA GLY A 124 -7.55 -4.53 -4.24
C GLY A 124 -8.79 -4.50 -5.15
N GLU A 125 -9.99 -4.48 -4.55
CA GLU A 125 -11.28 -4.63 -5.27
C GLU A 125 -12.09 -3.34 -5.44
N SER A 126 -11.89 -2.38 -4.56
CA SER A 126 -12.81 -1.23 -4.36
C SER A 126 -12.21 0.10 -4.79
N SER A 127 -11.07 0.08 -5.48
CA SER A 127 -10.35 1.29 -5.88
C SER A 127 -10.61 1.62 -7.34
N LEU A 128 -10.77 2.91 -7.63
CA LEU A 128 -11.05 3.41 -8.96
C LEU A 128 -9.82 4.10 -9.50
N ILE A 129 -9.43 3.73 -10.73
CA ILE A 129 -8.49 4.53 -11.51
C ILE A 129 -9.31 5.62 -12.18
N ASN A 130 -8.99 6.86 -11.83
CA ASN A 130 -9.57 8.05 -12.43
C ASN A 130 -8.58 8.64 -13.42
N GLU A 131 -9.07 9.51 -14.30
CA GLU A 131 -8.26 10.20 -15.29
C GLU A 131 -8.71 11.67 -15.36
N GLU A 132 -7.77 12.59 -15.14
CA GLU A 132 -7.97 14.04 -15.26
C GLU A 132 -6.79 14.61 -16.06
N GLU A 133 -7.05 15.42 -17.09
CA GLU A 133 -6.00 16.09 -17.88
C GLU A 133 -4.91 15.14 -18.45
N ASN A 134 -5.30 13.93 -18.87
CA ASN A 134 -4.40 12.84 -19.31
C ASN A 134 -3.46 12.30 -18.21
N ASN A 135 -3.76 12.55 -16.94
CA ASN A 135 -3.07 11.95 -15.80
C ASN A 135 -3.99 10.91 -15.15
N LYS A 136 -3.53 9.67 -15.04
CA LYS A 136 -4.26 8.64 -14.31
C LYS A 136 -3.82 8.59 -12.86
N PHE A 137 -4.78 8.45 -11.97
CA PHE A 137 -4.50 8.39 -10.53
C PHE A 137 -5.49 7.48 -9.82
N LEU A 138 -5.14 7.10 -8.61
CA LEU A 138 -5.95 6.26 -7.76
C LEU A 138 -6.92 7.12 -6.94
N ARG A 139 -8.20 6.78 -6.92
CA ARG A 139 -9.14 7.20 -5.87
C ARG A 139 -9.51 6.01 -4.98
N ASN A 140 -9.27 6.13 -3.68
CA ASN A 140 -9.57 5.06 -2.72
C ASN A 140 -10.11 5.57 -1.37
N GLY A 141 -11.13 4.89 -0.86
CA GLY A 141 -11.69 5.11 0.48
C GLY A 141 -11.07 4.21 1.55
N TYR A 142 -11.66 4.20 2.75
CA TYR A 142 -11.25 3.28 3.82
C TYR A 142 -11.82 1.89 3.61
N ASN A 143 -10.98 0.96 3.15
CA ASN A 143 -11.40 -0.42 2.87
C ASN A 143 -10.35 -1.49 3.18
N TRP A 144 -9.10 -1.08 3.45
CA TRP A 144 -7.96 -2.00 3.66
C TRP A 144 -7.76 -3.04 2.54
N SER A 145 -8.35 -2.80 1.38
CA SER A 145 -8.34 -3.77 0.28
C SER A 145 -7.19 -3.50 -0.69
N LEU A 146 -6.77 -2.24 -0.83
CA LEU A 146 -5.73 -1.84 -1.77
C LEU A 146 -4.33 -1.79 -1.14
N TYR A 147 -3.42 -2.62 -1.65
CA TYR A 147 -2.03 -2.64 -1.21
C TYR A 147 -1.03 -3.17 -2.23
N GLN A 148 0.25 -2.90 -1.99
CA GLN A 148 1.37 -3.69 -2.52
C GLN A 148 2.11 -4.37 -1.36
N GLN A 149 2.47 -5.64 -1.57
CA GLN A 149 3.38 -6.36 -0.67
C GLN A 149 4.79 -6.25 -1.23
N LEU A 150 5.73 -5.87 -0.37
CA LEU A 150 7.09 -5.47 -0.73
C LEU A 150 8.11 -6.38 -0.05
N GLU A 151 9.16 -6.73 -0.79
CA GLU A 151 10.39 -7.26 -0.21
C GLU A 151 11.25 -6.09 0.27
N VAL A 152 11.60 -6.09 1.54
CA VAL A 152 12.39 -5.02 2.18
C VAL A 152 13.62 -5.59 2.83
N GLU A 153 14.65 -4.76 2.98
CA GLU A 153 15.86 -5.13 3.72
C GLU A 153 15.74 -4.73 5.20
N PRO A 154 16.00 -5.65 6.15
CA PRO A 154 15.98 -5.31 7.57
C PRO A 154 16.92 -4.16 7.90
N GLU A 155 16.51 -3.31 8.84
CA GLU A 155 17.30 -2.19 9.37
C GLU A 155 17.68 -1.11 8.36
N LYS A 156 17.22 -1.21 7.12
CA LYS A 156 17.38 -0.18 6.11
C LYS A 156 16.34 0.92 6.24
N THR A 157 16.71 2.08 5.75
CA THR A 157 15.86 3.26 5.69
C THR A 157 15.39 3.46 4.25
N TYR A 158 14.11 3.77 4.07
CA TYR A 158 13.49 4.03 2.79
C TYR A 158 12.83 5.40 2.81
N VAL A 159 12.83 6.09 1.67
CA VAL A 159 12.06 7.31 1.46
C VAL A 159 10.81 6.97 0.67
N ILE A 160 9.66 7.30 1.24
CA ILE A 160 8.37 7.27 0.57
C ILE A 160 8.08 8.66 0.02
N ARG A 161 7.69 8.72 -1.25
CA ARG A 161 7.14 9.90 -1.88
C ARG A 161 5.79 9.60 -2.49
N ALA A 162 4.89 10.56 -2.49
CA ALA A 162 3.61 10.46 -3.18
C ALA A 162 3.07 11.85 -3.46
N LYS A 163 2.17 11.95 -4.44
CA LYS A 163 1.20 13.04 -4.51
C LYS A 163 -0.11 12.57 -3.93
N THR A 164 -0.72 13.38 -3.08
CA THR A 164 -2.03 13.07 -2.51
C THR A 164 -2.96 14.27 -2.57
N ARG A 165 -4.25 14.01 -2.69
CA ARG A 165 -5.30 15.03 -2.73
C ARG A 165 -6.51 14.54 -1.95
N THR A 166 -7.20 15.44 -1.26
CA THR A 166 -8.44 15.14 -0.51
C THR A 166 -9.64 15.83 -1.17
N PRO A 167 -10.25 15.23 -2.19
CA PRO A 167 -11.50 15.71 -2.75
C PRO A 167 -12.53 15.91 -1.63
N ASP A 168 -13.28 17.01 -1.68
CA ASP A 168 -14.28 17.40 -0.69
C ASP A 168 -13.75 17.84 0.70
N ASN A 169 -12.42 17.84 0.91
CA ASN A 169 -11.73 18.34 2.13
C ASN A 169 -12.24 17.75 3.46
N GLN A 170 -12.87 16.57 3.45
CA GLN A 170 -13.51 16.05 4.65
C GLN A 170 -12.61 15.17 5.50
N VAL A 171 -11.70 14.41 4.86
CA VAL A 171 -10.89 13.40 5.54
C VAL A 171 -9.45 13.43 5.00
N PRO A 172 -8.43 13.30 5.86
CA PRO A 172 -7.04 13.28 5.43
C PRO A 172 -6.67 12.00 4.67
N THR A 173 -5.63 12.07 3.86
CA THR A 173 -5.08 10.89 3.19
C THR A 173 -4.27 10.05 4.18
N ARG A 174 -4.19 8.73 3.93
CA ARG A 174 -3.40 7.81 4.73
C ARG A 174 -2.61 6.85 3.87
N ILE A 175 -1.30 6.90 4.01
CA ILE A 175 -0.37 5.88 3.51
C ILE A 175 0.09 5.07 4.72
N LYS A 176 -0.34 3.80 4.81
CA LYS A 176 -0.05 2.94 5.96
C LYS A 176 0.93 1.85 5.55
N VAL A 177 2.04 1.73 6.28
CA VAL A 177 3.06 0.69 6.04
C VAL A 177 3.10 -0.22 7.23
N ILE A 178 2.64 -1.46 7.06
CA ILE A 178 2.75 -2.51 8.08
C ILE A 178 3.91 -3.43 7.77
N PHE A 179 4.42 -4.10 8.80
CA PHE A 179 5.47 -5.08 8.71
C PHE A 179 4.94 -6.49 8.93
N LEU A 180 5.54 -7.46 8.23
CA LEU A 180 5.16 -8.86 8.26
C LEU A 180 6.37 -9.71 8.68
N ASP A 181 6.13 -10.71 9.53
CA ASP A 181 7.12 -11.74 9.84
C ASP A 181 7.32 -12.72 8.68
N ASP A 182 8.24 -13.68 8.84
CA ASP A 182 8.53 -14.71 7.82
C ASP A 182 7.33 -15.62 7.50
N GLN A 183 6.32 -15.67 8.38
CA GLN A 183 5.07 -16.40 8.16
C GLN A 183 4.01 -15.54 7.46
N GLY A 184 4.30 -14.28 7.17
CA GLY A 184 3.38 -13.31 6.59
C GLY A 184 2.36 -12.77 7.58
N LEU A 185 2.59 -12.95 8.89
CA LEU A 185 1.75 -12.38 9.94
C LEU A 185 2.20 -10.96 10.27
N ARG A 186 1.23 -10.08 10.49
CA ARG A 186 1.50 -8.69 10.87
C ARG A 186 2.14 -8.64 12.25
N ILE A 187 3.27 -7.92 12.35
CA ILE A 187 3.84 -7.52 13.64
C ILE A 187 3.21 -6.20 14.13
N PRO A 188 3.31 -5.87 15.43
CA PRO A 188 2.66 -4.70 15.98
C PRO A 188 3.07 -3.39 15.31
N GLU A 189 4.36 -3.21 15.03
CA GLU A 189 4.96 -1.98 14.51
C GLU A 189 4.44 -1.59 13.12
N PHE A 190 4.17 -0.30 12.91
CA PHE A 190 3.80 0.24 11.60
C PHE A 190 3.99 1.76 11.53
N TYR A 191 4.14 2.27 10.30
CA TYR A 191 4.06 3.71 10.01
C TYR A 191 2.67 4.09 9.54
N ASN A 192 2.20 5.24 10.00
CA ASN A 192 0.91 5.81 9.63
C ASN A 192 1.09 7.24 9.12
N ILE A 193 1.24 7.38 7.81
CA ILE A 193 1.55 8.66 7.17
C ILE A 193 0.24 9.32 6.82
N VAL A 194 -0.20 10.22 7.71
CA VAL A 194 -1.45 10.94 7.57
C VAL A 194 -1.16 12.36 7.09
N ARG A 195 -1.89 12.82 6.07
CA ARG A 195 -1.74 14.18 5.54
C ARG A 195 -3.10 14.84 5.35
N PHE A 196 -3.26 16.00 5.97
CA PHE A 196 -4.44 16.83 5.84
C PHE A 196 -4.18 17.92 4.82
N HIS A 197 -5.04 18.03 3.80
CA HIS A 197 -4.94 19.08 2.80
C HIS A 197 -6.10 20.05 2.96
N THR A 198 -5.79 21.34 2.86
CA THR A 198 -6.77 22.42 3.06
C THR A 198 -7.47 22.81 1.76
N ASN A 199 -7.00 22.29 0.63
CA ASN A 199 -7.51 22.55 -0.70
C ASN A 199 -7.64 21.25 -1.50
N ASN A 200 -8.42 21.31 -2.58
CA ASN A 200 -8.57 20.20 -3.52
C ASN A 200 -7.43 20.19 -4.56
N GLU A 201 -6.19 20.42 -4.11
CA GLU A 201 -5.00 20.42 -4.96
C GLU A 201 -4.12 19.20 -4.63
N TRP A 202 -3.25 18.85 -5.58
CA TRP A 202 -2.23 17.83 -5.36
C TRP A 202 -1.14 18.38 -4.45
N ASN A 203 -0.82 17.61 -3.40
CA ASN A 203 0.20 17.95 -2.42
C ASN A 203 1.24 16.85 -2.37
N ASP A 204 2.52 17.25 -2.37
CA ASP A 204 3.63 16.33 -2.21
C ASP A 204 3.70 15.81 -0.77
N VAL A 205 3.89 14.51 -0.65
CA VAL A 205 4.10 13.80 0.61
C VAL A 205 5.46 13.18 0.53
N THR A 206 6.32 13.48 1.51
CA THR A 206 7.57 12.77 1.73
C THR A 206 7.61 12.26 3.15
N GLU A 207 8.10 11.03 3.31
CA GLU A 207 8.27 10.38 4.61
C GLU A 207 9.50 9.49 4.57
N VAL A 208 10.22 9.37 5.68
CA VAL A 208 11.36 8.48 5.80
C VAL A 208 11.01 7.39 6.80
N ILE A 209 11.05 6.13 6.38
CA ILE A 209 10.71 4.99 7.24
C ILE A 209 11.91 4.08 7.44
N ARG A 210 12.02 3.45 8.61
CA ARG A 210 13.04 2.45 8.92
C ARG A 210 12.41 1.08 9.07
N ILE A 211 13.00 0.09 8.43
CA ILE A 211 12.55 -1.30 8.54
C ILE A 211 13.03 -1.88 9.88
N PRO A 212 12.15 -2.52 10.69
CA PRO A 212 12.55 -3.15 11.94
C PRO A 212 13.58 -4.27 11.72
N ALA A 213 14.33 -4.60 12.76
CA ALA A 213 15.32 -5.67 12.70
C ALA A 213 14.67 -7.03 12.39
N GLY A 214 15.30 -7.79 11.49
CA GLY A 214 14.80 -9.10 11.05
C GLY A 214 13.57 -9.08 10.15
N ILE A 215 13.05 -7.91 9.76
CA ILE A 215 11.87 -7.81 8.90
C ILE A 215 12.27 -7.73 7.43
N HIS A 216 11.78 -8.70 6.66
CA HIS A 216 12.03 -8.84 5.23
C HIS A 216 10.81 -8.50 4.36
N GLN A 217 9.66 -8.24 4.99
CA GLN A 217 8.40 -8.03 4.30
C GLN A 217 7.64 -6.85 4.87
N ALA A 218 7.17 -5.99 3.98
CA ALA A 218 6.29 -4.88 4.30
C ALA A 218 5.06 -4.90 3.40
N ARG A 219 4.02 -4.18 3.82
CA ARG A 219 2.85 -3.95 2.98
C ARG A 219 2.41 -2.50 3.11
N ILE A 220 2.28 -1.83 1.97
CA ILE A 220 1.84 -0.45 1.89
C ILE A 220 0.39 -0.39 1.43
N TYR A 221 -0.42 0.42 2.11
CA TYR A 221 -1.82 0.66 1.79
C TYR A 221 -2.05 2.14 1.52
N LEU A 222 -2.92 2.44 0.56
CA LEU A 222 -3.35 3.80 0.23
C LEU A 222 -4.84 3.93 0.47
N LEU A 223 -5.26 4.81 1.37
CA LEU A 223 -6.63 4.83 1.81
C LEU A 223 -7.02 6.16 2.49
N ALA A 224 -8.32 6.45 2.56
CA ALA A 224 -8.82 7.61 3.29
C ALA A 224 -8.72 7.42 4.82
N ASN A 225 -8.29 8.41 5.58
CA ASN A 225 -8.25 8.33 7.05
C ASN A 225 -9.64 8.60 7.67
N ASP A 226 -10.58 7.70 7.40
CA ASP A 226 -11.96 7.76 7.90
C ASP A 226 -12.48 6.36 8.20
N ASP A 227 -13.13 6.14 9.35
CA ASP A 227 -13.67 4.82 9.70
C ASP A 227 -15.03 4.53 9.04
N SER A 228 -15.62 5.49 8.32
CA SER A 228 -16.99 5.39 7.78
C SER A 228 -17.08 4.93 6.32
N SER A 229 -15.95 4.77 5.61
CA SER A 229 -15.86 4.41 4.18
C SER A 229 -16.61 5.33 3.20
N SER A 230 -17.18 6.44 3.68
CA SER A 230 -18.06 7.32 2.89
C SER A 230 -17.31 8.38 2.07
N VAL A 231 -16.01 8.54 2.33
CA VAL A 231 -15.14 9.52 1.66
C VAL A 231 -13.93 8.80 1.06
N ALA A 232 -13.44 9.31 -0.06
CA ALA A 232 -12.27 8.79 -0.75
C ALA A 232 -11.21 9.88 -0.95
N CYS A 233 -9.95 9.46 -0.98
CA CYS A 233 -8.82 10.32 -1.27
C CYS A 233 -8.16 9.91 -2.58
N ASP A 234 -7.41 10.83 -3.16
CA ASP A 234 -6.65 10.61 -4.39
C ASP A 234 -5.17 10.44 -4.08
N PHE A 235 -4.53 9.51 -4.80
CA PHE A 235 -3.12 9.18 -4.68
C PHE A 235 -2.52 9.04 -6.07
N ASP A 236 -1.30 9.53 -6.22
CA ASP A 236 -0.55 9.48 -7.47
C ASP A 236 0.95 9.54 -7.22
N ASP A 237 1.75 9.23 -8.24
CA ASP A 237 3.22 9.29 -8.24
C ASP A 237 3.87 8.68 -6.99
N ILE A 238 3.33 7.56 -6.48
CA ILE A 238 3.85 6.94 -5.26
C ILE A 238 5.12 6.13 -5.51
N SER A 239 6.10 6.32 -4.65
CA SER A 239 7.43 5.73 -4.73
C SER A 239 7.90 5.32 -3.34
N MET A 240 8.65 4.22 -3.26
CA MET A 240 9.37 3.81 -2.06
C MET A 240 10.76 3.33 -2.45
N LYS A 241 11.79 4.11 -2.10
CA LYS A 241 13.18 3.84 -2.50
C LYS A 241 14.11 3.73 -1.31
N LEU A 242 15.15 2.92 -1.44
CA LEU A 242 16.22 2.87 -0.44
C LEU A 242 16.83 4.26 -0.30
N ALA A 243 16.86 4.79 0.93
CA ALA A 243 17.35 6.12 1.20
C ALA A 243 18.86 6.21 0.98
N THR A 244 19.31 7.28 0.31
CA THR A 244 20.75 7.58 0.20
C THR A 244 21.19 8.57 1.26
N ASP A 245 22.47 8.53 1.64
CA ASP A 245 23.04 9.49 2.60
C ASP A 245 22.92 10.94 2.13
N GLU A 246 22.94 11.19 0.81
CA GLU A 246 22.78 12.51 0.21
C GLU A 246 21.33 12.99 0.32
N GLU A 247 20.39 12.14 -0.03
CA GLU A 247 18.96 12.42 0.08
C GLU A 247 18.51 12.69 1.53
N LEU A 248 19.00 11.91 2.49
CA LEU A 248 18.71 12.15 3.91
C LEU A 248 19.29 13.48 4.42
N LYS A 249 20.40 13.96 3.82
CA LYS A 249 20.97 15.29 4.13
C LYS A 249 20.17 16.43 3.51
N ASP A 250 19.63 16.24 2.31
CA ASP A 250 18.82 17.26 1.64
C ASP A 250 17.46 17.43 2.33
N LEU A 251 16.85 16.30 2.74
CA LEU A 251 15.60 16.30 3.51
C LEU A 251 15.75 16.97 4.88
N THR A 252 16.95 16.99 5.46
CA THR A 252 17.24 17.72 6.71
C THR A 252 17.51 19.20 6.51
N GLN A 253 18.23 19.59 5.45
CA GLN A 253 18.59 21.00 5.21
C GLN A 253 17.38 21.89 4.86
N THR A 254 16.29 21.30 4.37
CA THR A 254 15.04 22.04 4.06
C THR A 254 14.26 22.41 5.34
N GLN A 255 14.64 21.89 6.51
CA GLN A 255 14.07 22.21 7.83
C GLN A 255 15.14 22.77 8.78
N THR A 256 15.53 24.04 8.58
CA THR A 256 16.39 24.88 9.45
C THR A 256 17.81 24.37 9.80
N GLU A 257 18.76 25.30 9.72
CA GLU A 257 20.19 25.12 9.92
C GLU A 257 20.55 24.66 11.34
N ASN A 258 20.83 23.36 11.52
CA ASN A 258 21.98 22.83 12.27
C ASN A 258 22.08 21.31 12.10
N SER A 259 23.24 20.86 11.65
CA SER A 259 23.48 19.54 11.08
C SER A 259 23.61 18.41 12.11
N ARG A 260 22.62 17.51 12.15
CA ARG A 260 22.74 16.05 12.27
C ARG A 260 21.40 15.43 11.80
N GLY A 261 21.43 14.21 11.27
CA GLY A 261 20.50 13.69 10.26
C GLY A 261 19.02 13.67 10.65
N TYR A 262 18.13 13.33 9.70
CA TYR A 262 16.68 13.26 9.91
C TYR A 262 16.30 12.35 11.11
N LEU A 263 17.13 11.33 11.35
CA LEU A 263 17.07 10.42 12.51
C LEU A 263 17.66 10.99 13.81
N ASP A 264 18.40 12.08 13.75
CA ASP A 264 19.03 12.73 14.92
C ASP A 264 18.16 13.85 15.49
N ASN A 265 17.18 14.39 14.74
CA ASN A 265 16.24 15.41 15.22
C ASN A 265 14.97 14.80 15.86
N HIS A 266 14.76 13.49 15.70
CA HIS A 266 13.64 12.78 16.29
C HIS A 266 14.08 11.40 16.78
N THR A 267 13.48 10.93 17.87
CA THR A 267 13.56 9.53 18.29
C THR A 267 12.24 8.83 17.95
N GLU A 268 12.31 7.64 17.38
CA GLU A 268 11.10 6.84 17.13
C GLU A 268 10.57 6.22 18.43
N TYR A 269 9.26 6.34 18.65
CA TYR A 269 8.55 5.70 19.75
C TYR A 269 7.42 4.82 19.23
N VAL A 270 7.41 3.55 19.64
CA VAL A 270 6.33 2.61 19.33
C VAL A 270 5.27 2.69 20.43
N VAL A 271 4.07 3.13 20.06
CA VAL A 271 2.91 3.24 20.96
C VAL A 271 2.56 1.90 21.60
N LYS A 272 2.38 1.90 22.92
CA LYS A 272 2.03 0.72 23.72
C LYS A 272 0.59 0.78 24.21
N ALA A 273 0.08 -0.38 24.65
CA ALA A 273 -1.25 -0.46 25.23
C ALA A 273 -1.36 0.43 26.48
N GLY A 274 -2.30 1.37 26.46
CA GLY A 274 -2.53 2.33 27.55
C GLY A 274 -1.83 3.68 27.39
N ASP A 275 -1.00 3.85 26.36
CA ASP A 275 -0.37 5.14 26.08
C ASP A 275 -1.40 6.18 25.62
N THR A 276 -1.16 7.44 25.99
CA THR A 276 -1.85 8.63 25.45
C THR A 276 -0.81 9.59 24.89
N ALA A 277 -1.20 10.44 23.94
CA ALA A 277 -0.28 11.45 23.39
C ALA A 277 0.28 12.36 24.50
N SER A 278 -0.56 12.73 25.49
CA SER A 278 -0.14 13.55 26.63
C SER A 278 0.89 12.86 27.53
N ALA A 279 0.70 11.58 27.85
CA ALA A 279 1.63 10.84 28.69
C ALA A 279 2.97 10.58 27.99
N ILE A 280 2.93 10.32 26.67
CA ILE A 280 4.15 10.21 25.85
C ILE A 280 4.87 11.57 25.83
N ALA A 281 4.16 12.67 25.55
CA ALA A 281 4.76 14.00 25.51
C ALA A 281 5.44 14.36 26.86
N GLU A 282 4.76 14.09 27.98
CA GLU A 282 5.30 14.29 29.32
C GLU A 282 6.53 13.41 29.58
N GLN A 283 6.49 12.13 29.20
CA GLN A 283 7.60 11.20 29.37
C GLN A 283 8.88 11.69 28.66
N PHE A 284 8.73 12.25 27.47
CA PHE A 284 9.86 12.73 26.66
C PHE A 284 10.17 14.21 26.87
N GLY A 285 9.38 14.93 27.68
CA GLY A 285 9.57 16.35 27.93
C GLY A 285 9.33 17.24 26.71
N VAL A 286 8.47 16.81 25.78
CA VAL A 286 8.09 17.57 24.59
C VAL A 286 6.71 18.21 24.78
N ASN A 287 6.45 19.31 24.09
CA ASN A 287 5.12 19.91 24.10
C ASN A 287 4.12 18.99 23.36
N LEU A 288 2.93 18.80 23.92
CA LEU A 288 1.89 17.95 23.33
C LEU A 288 1.49 18.42 21.92
N ASP A 289 1.32 19.72 21.71
CA ASP A 289 0.95 20.29 20.41
C ASP A 289 2.08 20.03 19.39
N THR A 290 3.34 20.17 19.80
CA THR A 290 4.49 19.81 18.95
C THR A 290 4.49 18.33 18.59
N LEU A 291 4.20 17.44 19.54
CA LEU A 291 4.10 16.00 19.25
C LEU A 291 2.96 15.69 18.27
N ILE A 292 1.81 16.34 18.44
CA ILE A 292 0.64 16.19 17.58
C ILE A 292 0.96 16.68 16.17
N ASP A 293 1.53 17.88 16.05
CA ASP A 293 1.86 18.50 14.76
C ASP A 293 2.90 17.67 14.01
N GLU A 294 3.98 17.24 14.68
CA GLU A 294 5.05 16.44 14.06
C GLU A 294 4.52 15.12 13.49
N ASN A 295 3.56 14.49 14.18
CA ASN A 295 3.02 13.19 13.80
C ASN A 295 1.70 13.28 13.04
N ASN A 296 1.20 14.48 12.74
CA ASN A 296 -0.10 14.72 12.13
C ASN A 296 -1.24 13.96 12.85
N ILE A 297 -1.22 13.95 14.19
CA ILE A 297 -2.21 13.25 15.02
C ILE A 297 -3.53 14.02 15.01
N ILE A 298 -4.56 13.46 14.36
CA ILE A 298 -5.87 14.11 14.26
C ILE A 298 -6.67 14.03 15.57
N ASP A 299 -6.64 12.87 16.22
CA ASP A 299 -7.29 12.66 17.51
C ASP A 299 -6.26 12.10 18.51
N PRO A 300 -5.76 12.95 19.42
CA PRO A 300 -4.79 12.56 20.45
C PRO A 300 -5.27 11.44 21.38
N ASN A 301 -6.58 11.15 21.41
CA ASN A 301 -7.17 10.07 22.20
C ASN A 301 -7.23 8.73 21.44
N ARG A 302 -6.85 8.72 20.16
CA ARG A 302 -6.98 7.55 19.27
C ARG A 302 -5.63 7.11 18.71
N LEU A 303 -4.62 7.01 19.58
CA LEU A 303 -3.37 6.36 19.21
C LEU A 303 -3.59 4.85 19.02
N GLU A 304 -3.00 4.31 17.96
CA GLU A 304 -3.05 2.87 17.69
C GLU A 304 -1.82 2.18 18.30
N VAL A 305 -2.03 1.08 19.04
CA VAL A 305 -0.90 0.27 19.56
C VAL A 305 -0.05 -0.23 18.40
N GLY A 306 1.27 -0.03 18.50
CA GLY A 306 2.24 -0.35 17.47
C GLY A 306 2.50 0.79 16.47
N GLN A 307 1.76 1.90 16.54
CA GLN A 307 2.05 3.07 15.71
C GLN A 307 3.42 3.63 16.09
N ILE A 308 4.26 3.88 15.08
CA ILE A 308 5.53 4.58 15.24
C ILE A 308 5.26 6.08 15.22
N LEU A 309 5.73 6.78 16.25
CA LEU A 309 5.71 8.23 16.36
C LEU A 309 7.14 8.79 16.33
N TYR A 310 7.32 9.93 15.69
CA TYR A 310 8.54 10.74 15.76
C TYR A 310 8.45 11.68 16.96
N ILE A 311 9.33 11.48 17.93
CA ILE A 311 9.43 12.33 19.12
C ILE A 311 10.56 13.33 18.89
N PRO A 312 10.30 14.64 18.81
CA PRO A 312 11.35 15.64 18.65
C PRO A 312 12.39 15.53 19.76
N VAL A 313 13.67 15.55 19.40
CA VAL A 313 14.73 15.70 20.41
C VAL A 313 14.92 17.19 20.70
N ASN A 314 14.92 17.54 21.99
CA ASN A 314 15.23 18.89 22.47
C ASN A 314 16.75 19.12 22.56
#